data_AF-A0A662RYF0-F1
#
_entry.id   AF-A0A662RYF0-F1
#
_cell.length_a   1.000
_cell.length_b   1.000
_cell.length_c   1.000
_cell.angle_alpha   90.00
_cell.angle_beta   90.00
_cell.angle_gamma   90.00
#
_symmetry.space_group_name_H-M   'P 1'
#
loop_
_entity.id
_entity.type
_entity.pdbx_description
1 polymer ?
#
loop_
_entity_poly.entity_id
_entity_poly.type
_entity_poly.pdbx_seq_one_letter_code
_entity_poly.pdbx_strand_id
1 'polypeptide(L)'
;MITSINIKERVAEFSGLNMRKVRIPNHVTPTSVILILLLTLILLPRARIGAEQQAMPFPKYHTDPLNGIFFPRIGTPAFVVYHGSLEVYVKKDLISSEPTVCLRSLFTERYEYALEVLATEDVGDGVLKITARIPENIPKGLFNLTVKSGATELTEPNAVYVFGEEYPGNLRVLHITDNHYGVRKKAKLLKNRELFRRLIAVANGLRPDIVLHTGDLIDGIARADEEDPFMSVYRDLVRLRVPCIIVQGNNDNTAIEKGSYFWEKYIGPLYGFVKFGNYSFFLLDADTGRVQPEQISWLREQIESCKDVPVKVLMIHYPYHSEELGYYQKGKGFVSVVPNITNWLEGYNFSLVLMGHWHVDNITRPPKVPALSIVSDAGQYDDVNDYGHYRPMTIWEDGRVEFVDPSPSLATLSVEYLQRYDGSAKGVSIIVSNKMDSEISLVLPAVLSSYS
;
A
#
# COMPACT_ATOMS: atom_id res chain seq x y z
N MET A 1 -21.97 18.20 17.63
CA MET A 1 -22.54 19.39 16.96
C MET A 1 -21.60 19.75 15.82
N ILE A 2 -21.93 19.35 14.60
CA ILE A 2 -21.07 19.52 13.43
C ILE A 2 -21.37 20.91 12.87
N THR A 3 -20.48 21.87 13.10
CA THR A 3 -20.49 23.12 12.35
C THR A 3 -19.94 22.83 10.95
N SER A 4 -20.85 22.62 10.00
CA SER A 4 -20.51 22.53 8.59
C SER A 4 -20.16 23.92 8.07
N ILE A 5 -18.87 24.12 7.77
CA ILE A 5 -18.44 25.23 6.92
C ILE A 5 -18.49 24.70 5.49
N ASN A 6 -19.52 25.12 4.76
CA ASN A 6 -19.77 24.75 3.38
C ASN A 6 -18.77 25.49 2.48
N ILE A 7 -17.80 24.78 1.89
CA ILE A 7 -16.88 25.32 0.88
C ILE A 7 -16.85 24.36 -0.29
N LYS A 8 -17.21 24.91 -1.46
CA LYS A 8 -17.18 24.29 -2.79
C LYS A 8 -15.92 23.45 -2.99
N GLU A 9 -16.13 22.24 -3.50
CA GLU A 9 -15.08 21.36 -3.98
C GLU A 9 -14.22 22.08 -5.03
N ARG A 10 -12.98 22.41 -4.65
CA ARG A 10 -11.86 22.49 -5.58
C ARG A 10 -10.84 21.46 -5.14
N VAL A 11 -10.67 20.43 -5.95
CA VAL A 11 -9.52 19.53 -5.88
C VAL A 11 -8.30 20.38 -6.23
N ALA A 12 -7.43 20.64 -5.26
CA ALA A 12 -6.15 21.27 -5.52
C ALA A 12 -5.24 20.24 -6.19
N GLU A 13 -4.88 20.49 -7.45
CA GLU A 13 -3.75 19.84 -8.10
C GLU A 13 -2.45 20.24 -7.38
N PHE A 14 -1.42 19.38 -7.40
CA PHE A 14 -0.05 19.64 -6.94
C PHE A 14 0.67 20.76 -7.74
N SER A 15 -0.06 21.78 -8.17
CA SER A 15 0.35 22.87 -9.07
C SER A 15 1.44 23.79 -8.52
N GLY A 16 1.86 23.62 -7.26
CA GLY A 16 2.91 24.42 -6.62
C GLY A 16 4.33 23.83 -6.68
N LEU A 17 4.49 22.52 -6.90
CA LEU A 17 5.82 21.90 -6.94
C LEU A 17 6.33 21.89 -8.38
N ASN A 18 7.60 22.27 -8.60
CA ASN A 18 8.26 22.15 -9.91
C ASN A 18 8.30 20.67 -10.33
N MET A 19 7.27 20.21 -11.05
CA MET A 19 7.16 18.83 -11.51
C MET A 19 7.97 18.63 -12.79
N ARG A 20 8.78 17.56 -12.85
CA ARG A 20 9.43 17.14 -14.10
C ARG A 20 8.49 16.22 -14.88
N LYS A 21 8.25 16.53 -16.16
CA LYS A 21 7.43 15.73 -17.07
C LYS A 21 8.31 14.81 -17.91
N VAL A 22 7.97 13.52 -17.97
CA VAL A 22 8.61 12.58 -18.89
C VAL A 22 7.53 11.85 -19.68
N ARG A 23 7.60 11.96 -21.01
CA ARG A 23 6.76 11.20 -21.94
C ARG A 23 7.58 10.01 -22.44
N ILE A 24 7.12 8.80 -22.14
CA ILE A 24 7.70 7.58 -22.70
C ILE A 24 7.08 7.39 -24.10
N PRO A 25 7.88 7.24 -25.17
CA PRO A 25 7.33 6.97 -26.49
C PRO A 25 6.81 5.53 -26.57
N ASN A 26 5.50 5.38 -26.74
CA ASN A 26 4.90 4.12 -27.16
C ASN A 26 5.21 3.90 -28.65
N HIS A 27 6.20 3.09 -28.97
CA HIS A 27 6.33 2.53 -30.31
C HIS A 27 5.42 1.31 -30.43
N VAL A 28 4.22 1.54 -30.97
CA VAL A 28 3.36 0.46 -31.49
C VAL A 28 3.19 0.71 -32.98
N THR A 29 3.84 -0.12 -33.80
CA THR A 29 3.59 -0.19 -35.24
C THR A 29 2.39 -1.09 -35.48
N PRO A 30 1.35 -0.66 -36.23
CA PRO A 30 0.27 -1.53 -36.62
C PRO A 30 0.62 -2.27 -37.92
N THR A 31 0.45 -3.58 -37.94
CA THR A 31 0.28 -4.31 -39.21
C THR A 31 -0.91 -5.24 -39.11
N SER A 32 -1.73 -5.15 -40.15
CA SER A 32 -3.13 -5.52 -40.23
C SER A 32 -3.37 -6.99 -40.64
N VAL A 33 -4.37 -7.60 -39.98
CA VAL A 33 -5.52 -8.37 -40.52
C VAL A 33 -5.22 -9.70 -41.27
N ILE A 34 -5.85 -10.80 -40.82
CA ILE A 34 -6.96 -11.51 -41.52
C ILE A 34 -7.49 -12.66 -40.63
N LEU A 35 -8.82 -12.71 -40.58
CA LEU A 35 -9.73 -13.68 -39.98
C LEU A 35 -9.73 -15.03 -40.72
N ILE A 36 -9.62 -16.17 -40.02
CA ILE A 36 -10.27 -17.42 -40.44
C ILE A 36 -10.95 -18.06 -39.22
N LEU A 37 -12.27 -18.04 -39.26
CA LEU A 37 -13.19 -18.81 -38.45
C LEU A 37 -13.51 -20.09 -39.26
N LEU A 38 -13.27 -21.30 -38.72
CA LEU A 38 -14.20 -22.44 -38.76
C LEU A 38 -13.59 -23.71 -38.15
N LEU A 39 -14.38 -24.34 -37.26
CA LEU A 39 -14.47 -25.77 -36.98
C LEU A 39 -13.22 -26.53 -36.49
N THR A 40 -13.24 -26.92 -35.22
CA THR A 40 -13.37 -28.34 -34.86
C THR A 40 -13.93 -28.50 -33.45
N LEU A 41 -15.16 -29.02 -33.38
CA LEU A 41 -15.65 -29.75 -32.21
C LEU A 41 -14.72 -30.95 -32.01
N ILE A 42 -13.91 -30.95 -30.95
CA ILE A 42 -13.30 -32.17 -30.43
C ILE A 42 -13.76 -32.31 -28.97
N LEU A 43 -14.52 -33.38 -28.75
CA LEU A 43 -14.88 -33.93 -27.45
C LEU A 43 -13.62 -34.10 -26.59
N LEU A 44 -13.51 -33.31 -25.52
CA LEU A 44 -12.58 -33.60 -24.43
C LEU A 44 -13.33 -34.37 -23.33
N PRO A 45 -12.77 -35.48 -22.81
CA PRO A 45 -13.41 -36.23 -21.74
C PRO A 45 -13.46 -35.39 -20.47
N ARG A 46 -14.59 -35.47 -19.76
CA ARG A 46 -14.77 -34.95 -18.39
C ARG A 46 -13.73 -35.59 -17.47
N ALA A 47 -12.56 -34.96 -17.36
CA ALA A 47 -11.67 -35.18 -16.24
C ALA A 47 -12.40 -34.65 -14.99
N ARG A 48 -12.43 -35.47 -13.94
CA ARG A 48 -12.91 -35.05 -12.62
C ARG A 48 -12.03 -33.88 -12.19
N ILE A 49 -12.58 -32.67 -12.23
CA ILE A 49 -12.01 -31.50 -11.58
C ILE A 49 -12.06 -31.82 -10.08
N GLY A 50 -10.93 -32.28 -9.52
CA GLY A 50 -10.70 -32.07 -8.11
C GLY A 50 -10.76 -30.56 -7.89
N ALA A 51 -11.45 -30.11 -6.84
CA ALA A 51 -11.59 -28.69 -6.55
C ALA A 51 -10.21 -28.04 -6.60
N GLU A 52 -9.92 -27.28 -7.66
CA GLU A 52 -8.78 -26.36 -7.66
C GLU A 52 -9.02 -25.45 -6.47
N GLN A 53 -8.14 -25.53 -5.48
CA GLN A 53 -8.17 -24.60 -4.37
C GLN A 53 -8.05 -23.20 -4.97
N GLN A 54 -9.09 -22.38 -4.79
CA GLN A 54 -9.13 -21.05 -5.37
C GLN A 54 -7.88 -20.29 -4.91
N ALA A 55 -7.09 -19.79 -5.86
CA ALA A 55 -5.87 -19.06 -5.54
C ALA A 55 -6.21 -17.84 -4.67
N MET A 56 -5.61 -17.79 -3.48
CA MET A 56 -5.79 -16.68 -2.54
C MET A 56 -5.13 -15.41 -3.11
N PRO A 57 -5.69 -14.22 -2.87
CA PRO A 57 -5.11 -12.96 -3.36
C PRO A 57 -3.85 -12.53 -2.58
N PHE A 58 -3.40 -13.35 -1.64
CA PHE A 58 -2.23 -13.15 -0.81
C PHE A 58 -1.51 -14.49 -0.60
N PRO A 59 -0.19 -14.46 -0.34
CA PRO A 59 0.53 -15.66 0.04
C PRO A 59 0.13 -16.17 1.42
N LYS A 60 0.45 -17.43 1.69
CA LYS A 60 0.19 -18.05 2.98
C LYS A 60 0.88 -17.27 4.11
N TYR A 61 0.09 -16.96 5.15
CA TYR A 61 0.56 -16.35 6.39
C TYR A 61 1.24 -17.38 7.29
N HIS A 62 2.24 -16.94 8.06
CA HIS A 62 2.92 -17.71 9.10
C HIS A 62 2.31 -17.46 10.48
N THR A 63 1.68 -16.29 10.67
CA THR A 63 0.89 -15.98 11.87
C THR A 63 -0.42 -15.30 11.50
N ASP A 64 -1.43 -15.45 12.35
CA ASP A 64 -2.72 -14.81 12.12
C ASP A 64 -2.60 -13.27 12.26
N PRO A 65 -3.30 -12.51 11.41
CA PRO A 65 -3.57 -11.09 11.63
C PRO A 65 -4.17 -10.85 13.01
N LEU A 66 -3.77 -9.74 13.65
CA LEU A 66 -4.24 -9.37 15.00
C LEU A 66 -5.77 -9.39 15.15
N ASN A 67 -6.49 -9.03 14.08
CA ASN A 67 -7.93 -8.89 14.03
C ASN A 67 -8.64 -10.04 13.30
N GLY A 68 -7.92 -11.08 12.87
CA GLY A 68 -8.48 -12.21 12.14
C GLY A 68 -8.95 -11.89 10.71
N ILE A 69 -8.60 -10.75 10.14
CA ILE A 69 -8.86 -10.41 8.73
C ILE A 69 -7.55 -10.56 7.96
N PHE A 70 -7.52 -11.48 7.00
CA PHE A 70 -6.36 -11.75 6.13
C PHE A 70 -6.31 -10.80 4.92
N PHE A 71 -7.46 -10.36 4.41
CA PHE A 71 -7.54 -9.37 3.34
C PHE A 71 -8.91 -8.68 3.31
N PRO A 72 -8.98 -7.39 2.93
CA PRO A 72 -7.86 -6.45 2.78
C PRO A 72 -7.17 -6.11 4.10
N ARG A 73 -5.96 -5.53 4.03
CA ARG A 73 -5.12 -5.15 5.19
C ARG A 73 -4.71 -3.68 5.11
N ILE A 74 -4.28 -3.07 6.21
CA ILE A 74 -3.80 -1.68 6.24
C ILE A 74 -2.64 -1.41 5.26
N GLY A 75 -1.75 -2.38 5.03
CA GLY A 75 -0.64 -2.29 4.09
C GLY A 75 -0.93 -2.86 2.69
N THR A 76 -2.08 -3.51 2.50
CA THR A 76 -2.58 -4.00 1.21
C THR A 76 -4.10 -3.81 1.14
N PRO A 77 -4.57 -2.55 1.03
CA PRO A 77 -5.98 -2.22 1.09
C PRO A 77 -6.71 -2.62 -0.21
N ALA A 78 -8.02 -2.78 -0.10
CA ALA A 78 -8.90 -2.91 -1.25
C ALA A 78 -9.32 -1.53 -1.75
N PHE A 79 -9.38 -1.38 -3.07
CA PHE A 79 -9.85 -0.18 -3.75
C PHE A 79 -11.09 -0.55 -4.54
N VAL A 80 -12.18 0.18 -4.33
CA VAL A 80 -13.49 -0.20 -4.85
C VAL A 80 -14.26 0.99 -5.43
N VAL A 81 -15.19 0.68 -6.32
CA VAL A 81 -16.18 1.60 -6.90
C VAL A 81 -17.59 1.12 -6.55
N TYR A 82 -18.59 1.97 -6.76
CA TYR A 82 -20.00 1.64 -6.59
C TYR A 82 -20.40 0.44 -7.44
N HIS A 83 -21.29 -0.40 -6.89
CA HIS A 83 -21.73 -1.69 -7.43
C HIS A 83 -20.65 -2.75 -7.61
N GLY A 84 -19.38 -2.39 -7.40
CA GLY A 84 -18.27 -3.32 -7.37
C GLY A 84 -18.41 -4.32 -6.23
N SER A 85 -17.65 -5.42 -6.34
CA SER A 85 -17.51 -6.41 -5.28
C SER A 85 -16.27 -6.13 -4.43
N LEU A 86 -16.42 -6.28 -3.12
CA LEU A 86 -15.34 -6.38 -2.16
C LEU A 86 -15.22 -7.84 -1.72
N GLU A 87 -14.05 -8.43 -1.89
CA GLU A 87 -13.72 -9.74 -1.32
C GLU A 87 -13.02 -9.55 0.02
N VAL A 88 -13.52 -10.22 1.05
CA VAL A 88 -13.00 -10.17 2.41
C VAL A 88 -12.63 -11.58 2.84
N TYR A 89 -11.41 -11.75 3.35
CA TYR A 89 -10.90 -13.04 3.80
C TYR A 89 -10.68 -13.00 5.30
N VAL A 90 -11.39 -13.83 6.05
CA VAL A 90 -11.39 -13.84 7.52
C VAL A 90 -11.06 -15.22 8.06
N LYS A 91 -10.53 -15.27 9.28
CA LYS A 91 -10.32 -16.52 10.01
C LYS A 91 -11.68 -17.19 10.26
N LYS A 92 -11.88 -18.35 9.63
CA LYS A 92 -13.13 -19.10 9.63
C LYS A 92 -13.62 -19.43 11.04
N ASP A 93 -12.70 -19.82 11.93
CA ASP A 93 -13.02 -20.20 13.31
C ASP A 93 -13.63 -19.06 14.14
N LEU A 94 -13.50 -17.80 13.68
CA LEU A 94 -14.09 -16.63 14.33
C LEU A 94 -15.51 -16.32 13.83
N ILE A 95 -15.97 -17.01 12.78
CA ILE A 95 -17.28 -16.81 12.15
C ILE A 95 -18.24 -17.92 12.60
N SER A 96 -19.02 -17.62 13.64
CA SER A 96 -19.97 -18.55 14.27
C SER A 96 -21.40 -18.53 13.68
N SER A 97 -21.74 -17.53 12.88
CA SER A 97 -23.07 -17.35 12.26
C SER A 97 -22.92 -16.68 10.89
N GLU A 98 -24.04 -16.44 10.21
CA GLU A 98 -24.04 -15.68 8.97
C GLU A 98 -23.40 -14.28 9.19
N PRO A 99 -22.33 -13.95 8.46
CA PRO A 99 -21.59 -12.72 8.72
C PRO A 99 -22.27 -11.52 8.09
N THR A 100 -22.09 -10.35 8.72
CA THR A 100 -22.42 -9.05 8.12
C THR A 100 -21.14 -8.26 7.91
N VAL A 101 -21.10 -7.46 6.85
CA VAL A 101 -19.94 -6.64 6.50
C VAL A 101 -20.35 -5.17 6.48
N CYS A 102 -19.55 -4.30 7.08
CA CYS A 102 -19.76 -2.86 7.03
C CYS A 102 -18.45 -2.09 6.91
N LEU A 103 -18.54 -0.90 6.32
CA LEU A 103 -17.46 0.07 6.24
C LEU A 103 -17.70 1.17 7.27
N ARG A 104 -16.66 1.51 8.05
CA ARG A 104 -16.74 2.50 9.12
C ARG A 104 -15.73 3.62 8.97
N SER A 105 -16.16 4.86 9.17
CA SER A 105 -15.28 6.03 9.15
C SER A 105 -15.83 7.16 10.01
N LEU A 106 -15.05 7.61 10.99
CA LEU A 106 -15.37 8.78 11.84
C LEU A 106 -15.44 10.10 11.04
N PHE A 107 -15.02 10.09 9.78
CA PHE A 107 -14.94 11.26 8.91
C PHE A 107 -16.06 11.26 7.87
N THR A 108 -17.14 10.52 8.14
CA THR A 108 -18.33 10.44 7.29
C THR A 108 -19.58 10.69 8.12
N GLU A 109 -20.65 11.14 7.48
CA GLU A 109 -21.87 11.58 8.16
C GLU A 109 -22.56 10.46 8.95
N ARG A 110 -22.56 9.23 8.43
CA ARG A 110 -23.29 8.10 9.03
C ARG A 110 -22.44 7.19 9.88
N TYR A 111 -21.12 7.42 9.94
CA TYR A 111 -20.10 6.58 10.58
C TYR A 111 -20.01 5.14 10.04
N GLU A 112 -21.11 4.42 9.88
CA GLU A 112 -21.20 3.02 9.45
C GLU A 112 -22.08 2.89 8.20
N TYR A 113 -21.61 2.10 7.23
CA TYR A 113 -22.31 1.78 5.99
C TYR A 113 -22.31 0.26 5.81
N ALA A 114 -23.49 -0.36 5.89
CA ALA A 114 -23.63 -1.80 5.67
C ALA A 114 -23.45 -2.14 4.19
N LEU A 115 -22.79 -3.28 3.93
CA LEU A 115 -22.64 -3.86 2.61
C LEU A 115 -23.59 -5.06 2.46
N GLU A 116 -24.09 -5.26 1.24
CA GLU A 116 -24.86 -6.46 0.89
C GLU A 116 -23.90 -7.64 0.74
N VAL A 117 -24.01 -8.67 1.60
CA VAL A 117 -23.24 -9.91 1.44
C VAL A 117 -23.87 -10.75 0.33
N LEU A 118 -23.09 -11.01 -0.72
CA LEU A 118 -23.51 -11.76 -1.90
C LEU A 118 -23.23 -13.26 -1.77
N ALA A 119 -22.10 -13.62 -1.15
CA ALA A 119 -21.67 -15.00 -0.99
C ALA A 119 -20.69 -15.17 0.17
N THR A 120 -20.67 -16.36 0.75
CA THR A 120 -19.67 -16.82 1.72
C THR A 120 -19.14 -18.19 1.30
N GLU A 121 -17.82 -18.35 1.19
CA GLU A 121 -17.17 -19.53 0.63
C GLU A 121 -16.00 -19.96 1.54
N ASP A 122 -15.94 -21.24 1.91
CA ASP A 122 -14.75 -21.81 2.56
C ASP A 122 -13.69 -22.07 1.49
N VAL A 123 -12.58 -21.35 1.59
CA VAL A 123 -11.48 -21.41 0.61
C VAL A 123 -10.33 -22.30 1.09
N GLY A 124 -10.53 -23.02 2.20
CA GLY A 124 -9.51 -23.87 2.81
C GLY A 124 -8.56 -23.11 3.73
N ASP A 125 -7.60 -23.83 4.31
CA ASP A 125 -6.57 -23.29 5.23
C ASP A 125 -7.13 -22.48 6.42
N GLY A 126 -8.37 -22.77 6.85
CA GLY A 126 -9.03 -22.06 7.95
C GLY A 126 -9.51 -20.66 7.58
N VAL A 127 -9.65 -20.34 6.30
CA VAL A 127 -10.08 -19.03 5.81
C VAL A 127 -11.46 -19.10 5.17
N LEU A 128 -12.32 -18.15 5.55
CA LEU A 128 -13.62 -17.91 4.93
C LEU A 128 -13.52 -16.66 4.06
N LYS A 129 -13.92 -16.79 2.79
CA LYS A 129 -14.12 -15.68 1.87
C LYS A 129 -15.55 -15.17 1.97
N ILE A 130 -15.73 -13.86 2.06
CA ILE A 130 -17.02 -13.16 2.05
C ILE A 130 -16.97 -12.17 0.89
N THR A 131 -17.91 -12.29 -0.06
CA THR A 131 -18.04 -11.35 -1.17
C THR A 131 -19.20 -10.40 -0.86
N ALA A 132 -18.96 -9.09 -0.85
CA ALA A 132 -19.96 -8.08 -0.56
C ALA A 132 -20.04 -7.01 -1.65
N ARG A 133 -21.22 -6.43 -1.88
CA ARG A 133 -21.43 -5.35 -2.86
C ARG A 133 -21.25 -3.98 -2.21
N ILE A 134 -20.61 -3.07 -2.93
CA ILE A 134 -20.48 -1.66 -2.55
C ILE A 134 -21.73 -0.87 -2.99
N PRO A 135 -22.50 -0.27 -2.08
CA PRO A 135 -23.64 0.57 -2.46
C PRO A 135 -23.22 1.98 -2.91
N GLU A 136 -24.06 2.63 -3.71
CA GLU A 136 -23.82 3.98 -4.27
C GLU A 136 -23.79 5.11 -3.22
N ASN A 137 -24.38 4.88 -2.04
CA ASN A 137 -24.57 5.93 -1.03
C ASN A 137 -23.40 6.09 -0.05
N ILE A 138 -22.28 5.38 -0.27
CA ILE A 138 -21.08 5.51 0.54
C ILE A 138 -20.24 6.69 0.03
N PRO A 139 -19.88 7.68 0.87
CA PRO A 139 -19.00 8.76 0.46
C PRO A 139 -17.64 8.25 0.00
N LYS A 140 -17.00 8.99 -0.93
CA LYS A 140 -15.61 8.72 -1.32
C LYS A 140 -14.70 8.84 -0.10
N GLY A 141 -13.74 7.92 0.04
CA GLY A 141 -12.72 8.01 1.08
C GLY A 141 -12.31 6.67 1.66
N LEU A 142 -11.54 6.76 2.75
CA LEU A 142 -10.94 5.64 3.46
C LEU A 142 -11.80 5.17 4.64
N PHE A 143 -12.00 3.86 4.72
CA PHE A 143 -12.83 3.19 5.70
C PHE A 143 -12.08 2.06 6.40
N ASN A 144 -12.44 1.84 7.66
CA ASN A 144 -12.20 0.59 8.35
C ASN A 144 -13.19 -0.45 7.82
N LEU A 145 -12.73 -1.69 7.65
CA LEU A 145 -13.56 -2.83 7.34
C LEU A 145 -13.94 -3.54 8.64
N THR A 146 -15.23 -3.76 8.86
CA THR A 146 -15.73 -4.52 10.00
C THR A 146 -16.59 -5.70 9.54
N VAL A 147 -16.28 -6.89 10.04
CA VAL A 147 -17.08 -8.11 9.88
C VAL A 147 -17.66 -8.50 11.23
N LYS A 148 -18.98 -8.67 11.31
CA LYS A 148 -19.67 -9.12 12.54
C LYS A 148 -20.27 -10.50 12.31
N SER A 149 -20.12 -11.39 13.30
CA SER A 149 -20.71 -12.73 13.30
C SER A 149 -21.04 -13.13 14.74
N GLY A 150 -22.33 -13.25 15.08
CA GLY A 150 -22.76 -13.50 16.45
C GLY A 150 -22.25 -12.43 17.42
N ALA A 151 -21.45 -12.83 18.41
CA ALA A 151 -20.82 -11.93 19.37
C ALA A 151 -19.44 -11.41 18.91
N THR A 152 -18.90 -11.94 17.81
CA THR A 152 -17.58 -11.58 17.28
C THR A 152 -17.67 -10.35 16.38
N GLU A 153 -16.76 -9.40 16.59
CA GLU A 153 -16.54 -8.27 15.69
C GLU A 153 -15.06 -8.19 15.32
N LEU A 154 -14.75 -8.38 14.04
CA LEU A 154 -13.40 -8.27 13.47
C LEU A 154 -13.28 -6.93 12.77
N THR A 155 -12.20 -6.17 12.98
CA THR A 155 -12.00 -4.87 12.33
C THR A 155 -10.56 -4.68 11.84
N GLU A 156 -10.42 -4.40 10.53
CA GLU A 156 -9.18 -3.95 9.92
C GLU A 156 -9.30 -2.44 9.63
N PRO A 157 -8.43 -1.61 10.23
CA PRO A 157 -8.46 -0.17 10.00
C PRO A 157 -7.91 0.19 8.64
N ASN A 158 -8.42 1.27 8.04
CA ASN A 158 -7.88 1.83 6.79
C ASN A 158 -7.74 0.82 5.64
N ALA A 159 -8.63 -0.18 5.60
CA ALA A 159 -8.51 -1.34 4.72
C ALA A 159 -9.20 -1.18 3.37
N VAL A 160 -10.16 -0.24 3.25
CA VAL A 160 -10.98 -0.09 2.05
C VAL A 160 -11.07 1.37 1.65
N TYR A 161 -10.71 1.67 0.40
CA TYR A 161 -10.90 2.99 -0.19
C TYR A 161 -11.99 2.96 -1.28
N VAL A 162 -13.00 3.82 -1.14
CA VAL A 162 -14.11 3.96 -2.08
C VAL A 162 -13.87 5.15 -3.00
N PHE A 163 -13.72 4.92 -4.31
CA PHE A 163 -13.51 5.96 -5.33
C PHE A 163 -14.79 6.65 -5.82
N GLY A 164 -15.94 6.01 -5.61
CA GLY A 164 -17.23 6.44 -6.13
C GLY A 164 -17.63 5.66 -7.37
N GLU A 165 -18.11 6.33 -8.41
CA GLU A 165 -18.62 5.69 -9.63
C GLU A 165 -17.54 4.94 -10.44
N GLU A 166 -16.35 5.50 -10.56
CA GLU A 166 -15.29 4.98 -11.40
C GLU A 166 -13.90 5.16 -10.77
N TYR A 167 -12.93 4.36 -11.24
CA TYR A 167 -11.53 4.53 -10.87
C TYR A 167 -10.94 5.76 -11.57
N PRO A 168 -9.99 6.47 -10.94
CA PRO A 168 -9.47 7.71 -11.51
C PRO A 168 -8.48 7.44 -12.66
N GLY A 169 -8.49 8.30 -13.68
CA GLY A 169 -7.52 8.24 -14.80
C GLY A 169 -6.09 8.67 -14.44
N ASN A 170 -5.87 9.15 -13.22
CA ASN A 170 -4.54 9.28 -12.61
C ASN A 170 -4.60 9.03 -11.11
N LEU A 171 -3.45 8.69 -10.52
CA LEU A 171 -3.25 8.56 -9.09
C LEU A 171 -2.24 9.58 -8.60
N ARG A 172 -2.69 10.44 -7.70
CA ARG A 172 -1.82 11.29 -6.87
C ARG A 172 -1.24 10.44 -5.75
N VAL A 173 0.07 10.32 -5.70
CA VAL A 173 0.77 9.41 -4.80
C VAL A 173 1.77 10.17 -3.95
N LEU A 174 1.95 9.70 -2.71
CA LEU A 174 3.11 10.06 -1.89
C LEU A 174 3.97 8.82 -1.70
N HIS A 175 5.17 8.81 -2.28
CA HIS A 175 6.17 7.76 -2.03
C HIS A 175 6.99 8.12 -0.79
N ILE A 176 7.01 7.21 0.18
CA ILE A 176 7.74 7.32 1.45
C ILE A 176 8.58 6.04 1.62
N THR A 177 9.69 6.12 2.32
CA THR A 177 10.55 4.96 2.59
C THR A 177 11.38 5.20 3.85
N ASP A 178 11.93 4.14 4.44
CA ASP A 178 13.01 4.22 5.43
C ASP A 178 12.69 5.18 6.59
N ASN A 179 11.54 4.97 7.26
CA ASN A 179 11.15 5.77 8.41
C ASN A 179 11.89 5.37 9.70
N HIS A 180 12.34 4.12 9.79
CA HIS A 180 13.02 3.56 10.96
C HIS A 180 12.34 3.93 12.27
N TYR A 181 11.02 3.68 12.34
CA TYR A 181 10.26 3.93 13.55
C TYR A 181 10.77 3.04 14.68
N GLY A 182 11.20 3.64 15.80
CA GLY A 182 11.69 2.87 16.95
C GLY A 182 11.09 3.36 18.25
N VAL A 183 10.78 2.45 19.17
CA VAL A 183 10.17 2.78 20.49
C VAL A 183 11.21 2.95 21.62
N ARG A 184 12.43 2.47 21.42
CA ARG A 184 13.51 2.51 22.40
C ARG A 184 13.93 3.96 22.69
N LYS A 185 14.42 4.22 23.91
CA LYS A 185 14.84 5.57 24.37
C LYS A 185 16.21 5.98 23.80
N LYS A 186 16.32 6.06 22.48
CA LYS A 186 17.49 6.59 21.76
C LYS A 186 17.11 7.88 21.02
N ALA A 187 17.95 8.91 21.06
CA ALA A 187 17.64 10.22 20.47
C ALA A 187 17.19 10.12 18.99
N LYS A 188 17.91 9.38 18.15
CA LYS A 188 17.54 9.10 16.76
C LYS A 188 16.12 8.53 16.64
N LEU A 189 15.79 7.51 17.44
CA LEU A 189 14.48 6.86 17.39
C LEU A 189 13.35 7.78 17.90
N LEU A 190 13.61 8.61 18.90
CA LEU A 190 12.65 9.64 19.32
C LEU A 190 12.33 10.59 18.16
N LYS A 191 13.38 10.99 17.42
CA LYS A 191 13.25 11.88 16.26
C LYS A 191 12.51 11.22 15.10
N ASN A 192 12.87 9.99 14.74
CA ASN A 192 12.19 9.24 13.67
C ASN A 192 10.68 9.11 13.93
N ARG A 193 10.25 8.87 15.18
CA ARG A 193 8.82 8.85 15.52
C ARG A 193 8.12 10.20 15.35
N GLU A 194 8.80 11.29 15.66
CA GLU A 194 8.29 12.65 15.43
C GLU A 194 8.13 12.90 13.93
N LEU A 195 9.16 12.58 13.14
CA LEU A 195 9.15 12.73 11.68
C LEU A 195 8.05 11.89 11.04
N PHE A 196 7.89 10.61 11.44
CA PHE A 196 6.82 9.76 10.95
C PHE A 196 5.42 10.33 11.19
N ARG A 197 5.16 10.89 12.39
CA ARG A 197 3.89 11.54 12.70
C ARG A 197 3.66 12.81 11.89
N ARG A 198 4.72 13.57 11.61
CA ARG A 198 4.67 14.76 10.75
C ARG A 198 4.44 14.37 9.30
N LEU A 199 5.03 13.27 8.81
CA LEU A 199 4.74 12.69 7.50
C LEU A 199 3.28 12.26 7.38
N ILE A 200 2.72 11.56 8.39
CA ILE A 200 1.29 11.22 8.43
C ILE A 200 0.43 12.49 8.35
N ALA A 201 0.80 13.54 9.11
CA ALA A 201 0.07 14.81 9.11
C ALA A 201 0.13 15.52 7.74
N VAL A 202 1.29 15.49 7.08
CA VAL A 202 1.45 16.02 5.71
C VAL A 202 0.65 15.20 4.70
N ALA A 203 0.72 13.86 4.74
CA ALA A 203 -0.07 12.99 3.87
C ALA A 203 -1.59 13.24 4.04
N ASN A 204 -2.06 13.32 5.29
CA ASN A 204 -3.45 13.67 5.59
C ASN A 204 -3.84 15.06 5.06
N GLY A 205 -2.91 16.02 5.17
CA GLY A 205 -3.07 17.39 4.68
C GLY A 205 -3.20 17.49 3.15
N LEU A 206 -2.28 16.82 2.44
CA LEU A 206 -2.19 16.83 0.99
C LEU A 206 -3.31 16.02 0.32
N ARG A 207 -3.85 15.00 1.03
CA ARG A 207 -4.84 14.05 0.50
C ARG A 207 -4.45 13.48 -0.88
N PRO A 208 -3.27 12.87 -1.03
CA PRO A 208 -3.01 11.99 -2.17
C PRO A 208 -4.06 10.87 -2.19
N ASP A 209 -4.20 10.22 -3.34
CA ASP A 209 -5.11 9.10 -3.48
C ASP A 209 -4.54 7.86 -2.77
N ILE A 210 -3.21 7.70 -2.76
CA ILE A 210 -2.50 6.57 -2.13
C ILE A 210 -1.14 7.02 -1.56
N VAL A 211 -0.73 6.44 -0.43
CA VAL A 211 0.67 6.45 0.04
C VAL A 211 1.34 5.12 -0.36
N LEU A 212 2.52 5.18 -0.97
CA LEU A 212 3.32 3.99 -1.29
C LEU A 212 4.55 4.00 -0.39
N HIS A 213 4.74 2.95 0.41
CA HIS A 213 5.85 2.85 1.37
C HIS A 213 6.79 1.69 1.04
N THR A 214 8.07 1.98 0.76
CA THR A 214 9.04 0.99 0.25
C THR A 214 9.97 0.40 1.30
N GLY A 215 9.44 0.03 2.47
CA GLY A 215 10.20 -0.70 3.50
C GLY A 215 10.96 0.14 4.52
N ASP A 216 11.49 -0.55 5.53
CA ASP A 216 12.12 -0.01 6.73
C ASP A 216 11.17 0.91 7.51
N LEU A 217 9.96 0.40 7.72
CA LEU A 217 8.91 1.06 8.49
C LEU A 217 9.33 1.17 9.97
N ILE A 218 9.91 0.12 10.54
CA ILE A 218 10.51 0.13 11.87
C ILE A 218 12.05 0.10 11.81
N ASP A 219 12.71 0.54 12.89
CA ASP A 219 14.17 0.42 13.10
C ASP A 219 14.61 -1.03 13.42
N GLY A 220 13.64 -1.94 13.55
CA GLY A 220 13.86 -3.33 13.94
C GLY A 220 13.74 -3.60 15.43
N ILE A 221 13.79 -4.89 15.77
CA ILE A 221 13.57 -5.40 17.13
C ILE A 221 14.88 -5.98 17.70
N ALA A 222 15.10 -5.87 19.01
CA ALA A 222 16.26 -6.47 19.70
C ALA A 222 16.00 -7.92 20.14
N ARG A 223 14.79 -8.22 20.58
CA ARG A 223 14.38 -9.54 21.10
C ARG A 223 13.17 -10.07 20.34
N ALA A 224 13.02 -11.40 20.28
CA ALA A 224 11.89 -12.05 19.60
C ALA A 224 10.53 -11.55 20.13
N ASP A 225 10.41 -11.30 21.44
CA ASP A 225 9.18 -10.86 22.09
C ASP A 225 8.94 -9.34 22.03
N GLU A 226 9.82 -8.56 21.39
CA GLU A 226 9.71 -7.10 21.32
C GLU A 226 8.74 -6.66 20.20
N GLU A 227 7.45 -6.83 20.47
CA GLU A 227 6.34 -6.46 19.58
C GLU A 227 6.06 -4.93 19.53
N ASP A 228 6.51 -4.20 20.55
CA ASP A 228 6.22 -2.76 20.74
C ASP A 228 6.50 -1.87 19.51
N PRO A 229 7.59 -2.04 18.73
CA PRO A 229 7.81 -1.29 17.49
C PRO A 229 6.64 -1.42 16.50
N PHE A 230 6.20 -2.64 16.20
CA PHE A 230 5.10 -2.92 15.27
C PHE A 230 3.77 -2.42 15.82
N MET A 231 3.47 -2.73 17.09
CA MET A 231 2.25 -2.23 17.73
C MET A 231 2.19 -0.70 17.72
N SER A 232 3.31 -0.02 17.98
CA SER A 232 3.33 1.44 18.04
C SER A 232 3.27 2.09 16.67
N VAL A 233 3.94 1.55 15.65
CA VAL A 233 3.85 2.11 14.29
C VAL A 233 2.48 1.86 13.70
N TYR A 234 1.87 0.69 13.95
CA TYR A 234 0.48 0.40 13.56
C TYR A 234 -0.50 1.42 14.14
N ARG A 235 -0.37 1.79 15.42
CA ARG A 235 -1.21 2.83 16.04
C ARG A 235 -1.08 4.19 15.36
N ASP A 236 0.10 4.54 14.88
CA ASP A 236 0.30 5.79 14.13
C ASP A 236 -0.19 5.66 12.67
N LEU A 237 0.00 4.51 12.00
CA LEU A 237 -0.55 4.22 10.67
C LEU A 237 -2.08 4.29 10.61
N VAL A 238 -2.79 3.86 11.66
CA VAL A 238 -4.26 3.98 11.77
C VAL A 238 -4.73 5.44 11.69
N ARG A 239 -3.85 6.41 11.98
CA ARG A 239 -4.15 7.85 11.88
C ARG A 239 -4.03 8.39 10.45
N LEU A 240 -3.51 7.61 9.50
CA LEU A 240 -3.60 7.97 8.10
C LEU A 240 -5.06 8.08 7.66
N ARG A 241 -5.33 9.06 6.81
CA ARG A 241 -6.61 9.32 6.15
C ARG A 241 -6.56 9.03 4.66
N VAL A 242 -5.46 8.41 4.23
CA VAL A 242 -5.15 7.97 2.87
C VAL A 242 -4.74 6.50 2.94
N PRO A 243 -5.19 5.62 2.02
CA PRO A 243 -4.78 4.23 1.99
C PRO A 243 -3.27 4.12 1.73
N CYS A 244 -2.64 3.08 2.29
CA CYS A 244 -1.21 2.86 2.14
C CYS A 244 -0.94 1.46 1.55
N ILE A 245 -0.04 1.38 0.56
CA ILE A 245 0.52 0.10 0.10
C ILE A 245 1.95 0.04 0.64
N ILE A 246 2.31 -1.01 1.37
CA ILE A 246 3.57 -1.09 2.12
C ILE A 246 4.28 -2.41 1.80
N VAL A 247 5.57 -2.33 1.46
CA VAL A 247 6.46 -3.52 1.40
C VAL A 247 7.44 -3.50 2.56
N GLN A 248 7.96 -4.67 2.91
CA GLN A 248 8.99 -4.82 3.96
C GLN A 248 10.36 -4.31 3.50
N GLY A 249 11.13 -3.80 4.46
CA GLY A 249 12.58 -3.66 4.33
C GLY A 249 13.36 -4.58 5.28
N ASN A 250 14.69 -4.50 5.23
CA ASN A 250 15.56 -5.35 6.06
C ASN A 250 15.39 -5.12 7.57
N ASN A 251 15.12 -3.89 8.01
CA ASN A 251 14.90 -3.62 9.44
C ASN A 251 13.58 -4.21 9.93
N ASP A 252 12.54 -4.22 9.09
CA ASP A 252 11.28 -4.89 9.39
C ASP A 252 11.49 -6.41 9.57
N ASN A 253 12.35 -7.00 8.73
CA ASN A 253 12.66 -8.43 8.73
C ASN A 253 13.40 -8.93 10.00
N THR A 254 13.98 -8.04 10.80
CA THR A 254 14.66 -8.42 12.06
C THR A 254 13.75 -9.20 13.01
N ALA A 255 12.42 -9.07 12.87
CA ALA A 255 11.45 -9.88 13.59
C ALA A 255 11.46 -11.35 13.14
N ILE A 256 11.47 -11.59 11.83
CA ILE A 256 11.46 -12.92 11.23
C ILE A 256 12.77 -13.64 11.54
N GLU A 257 13.91 -12.94 11.46
CA GLU A 257 15.21 -13.47 11.89
C GLU A 257 15.22 -13.97 13.34
N LYS A 258 14.34 -13.43 14.18
CA LYS A 258 14.16 -13.82 15.59
C LYS A 258 12.96 -14.73 15.82
N GLY A 259 12.33 -15.23 14.75
CA GLY A 259 11.22 -16.18 14.81
C GLY A 259 9.85 -15.56 15.10
N SER A 260 9.66 -14.26 14.80
CA SER A 260 8.40 -13.54 15.02
C SER A 260 7.88 -12.89 13.74
N TYR A 261 6.60 -13.08 13.44
CA TYR A 261 5.97 -12.60 12.20
C TYR A 261 5.08 -11.38 12.45
N PHE A 262 5.62 -10.36 13.15
CA PHE A 262 4.83 -9.18 13.52
C PHE A 262 4.37 -8.35 12.31
N TRP A 263 5.10 -8.39 11.19
CA TRP A 263 4.64 -7.76 9.95
C TRP A 263 3.28 -8.30 9.51
N GLU A 264 3.15 -9.62 9.42
CA GLU A 264 1.90 -10.30 9.07
C GLU A 264 0.77 -10.01 10.07
N LYS A 265 1.12 -10.00 11.35
CA LYS A 265 0.18 -9.70 12.43
C LYS A 265 -0.42 -8.28 12.31
N TYR A 266 0.36 -7.27 11.96
CA TYR A 266 -0.08 -5.85 12.00
C TYR A 266 -0.29 -5.18 10.64
N ILE A 267 0.51 -5.49 9.63
CA ILE A 267 0.63 -4.66 8.41
C ILE A 267 -0.03 -5.33 7.21
N GLY A 268 0.37 -6.55 6.86
CA GLY A 268 -0.04 -7.19 5.61
C GLY A 268 0.79 -8.44 5.32
N PRO A 269 0.58 -9.11 4.17
CA PRO A 269 1.40 -10.25 3.80
C PRO A 269 2.86 -9.80 3.54
N LEU A 270 3.83 -10.72 3.60
CA LEU A 270 5.25 -10.40 3.39
C LEU A 270 5.51 -9.84 1.98
N TYR A 271 4.85 -10.42 0.99
CA TYR A 271 4.79 -10.00 -0.41
C TYR A 271 3.33 -10.06 -0.88
N GLY A 272 3.00 -9.42 -2.00
CA GLY A 272 1.59 -9.31 -2.36
C GLY A 272 1.33 -8.63 -3.70
N PHE A 273 0.05 -8.40 -3.93
CA PHE A 273 -0.46 -7.84 -5.17
C PHE A 273 -1.70 -6.98 -4.88
N VAL A 274 -1.74 -5.77 -5.41
CA VAL A 274 -2.89 -4.88 -5.31
C VAL A 274 -3.26 -4.41 -6.71
N LYS A 275 -4.53 -4.57 -7.08
CA LYS A 275 -5.05 -4.22 -8.41
C LYS A 275 -6.37 -3.48 -8.31
N PHE A 276 -6.51 -2.42 -9.10
CA PHE A 276 -7.78 -1.75 -9.31
C PHE A 276 -7.71 -0.87 -10.57
N GLY A 277 -8.81 -0.76 -11.30
CA GLY A 277 -8.86 0.00 -12.56
C GLY A 277 -7.70 -0.37 -13.50
N ASN A 278 -6.96 0.65 -13.93
CA ASN A 278 -5.82 0.53 -14.85
C ASN A 278 -4.47 0.33 -14.12
N TYR A 279 -4.47 0.07 -12.81
CA TYR A 279 -3.27 0.03 -11.97
C TYR A 279 -3.06 -1.32 -11.30
N SER A 280 -1.83 -1.81 -11.39
CA SER A 280 -1.35 -3.03 -10.74
C SER A 280 -0.05 -2.74 -9.97
N PHE A 281 -0.07 -3.03 -8.67
CA PHE A 281 1.08 -2.89 -7.76
C PHE A 281 1.55 -4.27 -7.33
N PHE A 282 2.81 -4.57 -7.61
CA PHE A 282 3.47 -5.83 -7.26
C PHE A 282 4.41 -5.58 -6.10
N LEU A 283 4.18 -6.26 -4.99
CA LEU A 283 4.90 -6.08 -3.74
C LEU A 283 5.88 -7.24 -3.61
N LEU A 284 7.17 -6.96 -3.79
CA LEU A 284 8.24 -7.95 -3.67
C LEU A 284 8.97 -7.75 -2.35
N ASP A 285 9.00 -8.80 -1.55
CA ASP A 285 9.84 -8.88 -0.36
C ASP A 285 11.27 -9.18 -0.78
N ALA A 286 12.19 -8.30 -0.41
CA ALA A 286 13.62 -8.46 -0.67
C ALA A 286 14.39 -8.39 0.64
N ASP A 287 13.98 -9.25 1.56
CA ASP A 287 14.42 -9.24 2.94
C ASP A 287 15.94 -9.44 3.04
N THR A 288 16.69 -8.46 3.53
CA THR A 288 18.17 -8.55 3.62
C THR A 288 18.87 -8.89 2.29
N GLY A 289 18.28 -8.51 1.16
CA GLY A 289 18.76 -8.88 -0.19
C GLY A 289 18.38 -10.32 -0.62
N ARG A 290 17.63 -11.05 0.20
CA ARG A 290 17.14 -12.39 -0.13
C ARG A 290 15.75 -12.29 -0.76
N VAL A 291 15.52 -13.09 -1.79
CA VAL A 291 14.21 -13.18 -2.46
C VAL A 291 13.90 -14.66 -2.67
N GLN A 292 12.87 -15.15 -2.00
CA GLN A 292 12.56 -16.58 -2.03
C GLN A 292 11.96 -16.99 -3.39
N PRO A 293 12.30 -18.17 -3.94
CA PRO A 293 11.81 -18.64 -5.25
C PRO A 293 10.29 -18.71 -5.37
N GLU A 294 9.60 -19.00 -4.26
CA GLU A 294 8.15 -19.08 -4.18
C GLU A 294 7.51 -17.72 -4.49
N GLN A 295 8.13 -16.63 -4.03
CA GLN A 295 7.67 -15.26 -4.29
C GLN A 295 7.80 -14.92 -5.77
N ILE A 296 8.91 -15.30 -6.40
CA ILE A 296 9.14 -15.13 -7.84
C ILE A 296 8.06 -15.85 -8.64
N SER A 297 7.75 -17.08 -8.25
CA SER A 297 6.74 -17.90 -8.93
C SER A 297 5.34 -17.30 -8.77
N TRP A 298 4.97 -16.91 -7.55
CA TRP A 298 3.67 -16.33 -7.23
C TRP A 298 3.46 -14.97 -7.91
N LEU A 299 4.43 -14.06 -7.85
CA LEU A 299 4.32 -12.75 -8.50
C LEU A 299 4.26 -12.87 -10.02
N ARG A 300 4.98 -13.83 -10.63
CA ARG A 300 4.90 -14.06 -12.07
C ARG A 300 3.47 -14.41 -12.51
N GLU A 301 2.74 -15.20 -11.71
CA GLU A 301 1.33 -15.53 -11.99
C GLU A 301 0.44 -14.28 -11.90
N GLN A 302 0.67 -13.40 -10.92
CA GLN A 302 -0.06 -12.13 -10.81
C GLN A 302 0.28 -11.17 -11.95
N ILE A 303 1.54 -11.14 -12.40
CA ILE A 303 1.98 -10.32 -13.53
C ILE A 303 1.31 -10.80 -14.82
N GLU A 304 1.27 -12.11 -15.05
CA GLU A 304 0.62 -12.71 -16.23
C GLU A 304 -0.90 -12.43 -16.23
N SER A 305 -1.56 -12.55 -15.08
CA SER A 305 -3.00 -12.25 -14.96
C SER A 305 -3.34 -10.78 -15.23
N CYS A 306 -2.33 -9.90 -15.23
CA CYS A 306 -2.45 -8.47 -15.42
C CYS A 306 -1.65 -7.94 -16.61
N LYS A 307 -1.26 -8.78 -17.56
CA LYS A 307 -0.47 -8.36 -18.72
C LYS A 307 -1.14 -7.22 -19.51
N ASP A 308 -2.46 -7.24 -19.61
CA ASP A 308 -3.27 -6.25 -20.31
C ASP A 308 -3.57 -4.99 -19.47
N VAL A 309 -3.20 -4.97 -18.19
CA VAL A 309 -3.34 -3.78 -17.33
C VAL A 309 -2.24 -2.77 -17.72
N PRO A 310 -2.59 -1.53 -18.10
CA PRO A 310 -1.61 -0.57 -18.62
C PRO A 310 -0.51 -0.19 -17.62
N VAL A 311 -0.88 0.12 -16.38
CA VAL A 311 0.05 0.62 -15.39
C VAL A 311 0.49 -0.49 -14.45
N LYS A 312 1.79 -0.78 -14.46
CA LYS A 312 2.42 -1.77 -13.57
C LYS A 312 3.52 -1.12 -12.76
N VAL A 313 3.41 -1.22 -11.44
CA VAL A 313 4.37 -0.67 -10.48
C VAL A 313 4.97 -1.81 -9.67
N LEU A 314 6.30 -1.96 -9.70
CA LEU A 314 7.00 -2.85 -8.78
C LEU A 314 7.43 -2.05 -7.55
N MET A 315 7.07 -2.56 -6.37
CA MET A 315 7.53 -2.03 -5.08
C MET A 315 8.46 -3.06 -4.45
N ILE A 316 9.68 -2.65 -4.15
CA ILE A 316 10.72 -3.49 -3.55
C ILE A 316 11.63 -2.59 -2.73
N HIS A 317 12.00 -2.98 -1.51
CA HIS A 317 12.85 -2.13 -0.67
C HIS A 317 14.26 -1.96 -1.25
N TYR A 318 14.91 -3.07 -1.60
CA TYR A 318 16.25 -3.06 -2.14
C TYR A 318 16.31 -2.60 -3.60
N PRO A 319 17.27 -1.73 -3.94
CA PRO A 319 17.56 -1.40 -5.31
C PRO A 319 17.95 -2.63 -6.14
N TYR A 320 17.08 -3.07 -7.04
CA TYR A 320 17.27 -4.35 -7.76
C TYR A 320 18.48 -4.37 -8.71
N HIS A 321 19.08 -3.21 -8.95
CA HIS A 321 20.22 -3.01 -9.84
C HIS A 321 21.56 -2.96 -9.08
N SER A 322 21.55 -2.94 -7.74
CA SER A 322 22.72 -3.39 -6.97
C SER A 322 22.78 -4.91 -7.01
N GLU A 323 23.94 -5.46 -7.33
CA GLU A 323 24.20 -6.90 -7.38
C GLU A 323 24.12 -7.51 -5.97
N GLU A 324 22.91 -7.76 -5.46
CA GLU A 324 22.74 -8.36 -4.12
C GLU A 324 21.40 -9.08 -3.94
N LEU A 325 20.54 -9.15 -4.97
CA LEU A 325 19.25 -9.83 -4.89
C LEU A 325 19.29 -11.28 -5.36
N GLY A 326 18.98 -12.21 -4.46
CA GLY A 326 18.94 -13.62 -4.82
C GLY A 326 18.58 -14.55 -3.66
N TYR A 327 18.85 -15.84 -3.84
CA TYR A 327 18.68 -16.84 -2.80
C TYR A 327 19.78 -17.89 -2.88
N TYR A 328 20.05 -18.58 -1.78
CA TYR A 328 20.99 -19.70 -1.78
C TYR A 328 20.27 -21.00 -2.10
N GLN A 329 20.68 -21.66 -3.19
CA GLN A 329 20.20 -22.98 -3.57
C GLN A 329 21.25 -24.05 -3.29
N LYS A 330 20.86 -25.07 -2.52
CA LYS A 330 21.73 -26.22 -2.24
C LYS A 330 22.25 -26.84 -3.53
N GLY A 331 23.58 -26.95 -3.64
CA GLY A 331 24.27 -27.51 -4.82
C GLY A 331 24.50 -26.53 -5.99
N LYS A 332 23.92 -25.33 -5.96
CA LYS A 332 24.15 -24.29 -6.98
C LYS A 332 24.76 -23.00 -6.43
N GLY A 333 24.76 -22.80 -5.11
CA GLY A 333 25.25 -21.57 -4.50
C GLY A 333 24.22 -20.45 -4.58
N PHE A 334 24.68 -19.20 -4.63
CA PHE A 334 23.82 -18.03 -4.75
C PHE A 334 23.23 -17.94 -6.16
N VAL A 335 21.91 -17.79 -6.25
CA VAL A 335 21.17 -17.62 -7.49
C VAL A 335 20.57 -16.21 -7.49
N SER A 336 20.98 -15.39 -8.44
CA SER A 336 20.45 -14.03 -8.59
C SER A 336 19.02 -14.04 -9.15
N VAL A 337 18.15 -13.19 -8.61
CA VAL A 337 16.79 -12.94 -9.13
C VAL A 337 16.70 -11.67 -9.97
N VAL A 338 17.78 -10.90 -10.08
CA VAL A 338 17.84 -9.68 -10.92
C VAL A 338 17.45 -9.97 -12.38
N PRO A 339 17.86 -11.10 -13.01
CA PRO A 339 17.38 -11.45 -14.35
C PRO A 339 15.86 -11.67 -14.41
N ASN A 340 15.25 -12.27 -13.39
CA ASN A 340 13.80 -12.44 -13.32
C ASN A 340 13.09 -11.08 -13.31
N ILE A 341 13.53 -10.18 -12.42
CA ILE A 341 12.98 -8.83 -12.30
C ILE A 341 13.15 -8.08 -13.62
N THR A 342 14.36 -8.05 -14.18
CA THR A 342 14.64 -7.37 -15.46
C THR A 342 13.74 -7.88 -16.58
N ASN A 343 13.61 -9.20 -16.72
CA ASN A 343 12.72 -9.81 -17.71
C ASN A 343 11.24 -9.44 -17.50
N TRP A 344 10.77 -9.30 -16.26
CA TRP A 344 9.42 -8.84 -15.99
C TRP A 344 9.22 -7.39 -16.42
N LEU A 345 10.16 -6.52 -16.04
CA LEU A 345 10.06 -5.10 -16.33
C LEU A 345 10.03 -4.83 -17.85
N GLU A 346 10.89 -5.53 -18.62
CA GLU A 346 10.92 -5.44 -20.08
C GLU A 346 9.72 -6.14 -20.73
N GLY A 347 9.48 -7.41 -20.38
CA GLY A 347 8.49 -8.24 -21.06
C GLY A 347 7.03 -7.83 -20.82
N TYR A 348 6.75 -7.17 -19.70
CA TYR A 348 5.39 -6.75 -19.32
C TYR A 348 5.20 -5.23 -19.29
N ASN A 349 6.20 -4.46 -19.76
CA ASN A 349 6.18 -3.00 -19.85
C ASN A 349 5.83 -2.32 -18.51
N PHE A 350 6.65 -2.55 -17.48
CA PHE A 350 6.46 -1.87 -16.20
C PHE A 350 6.65 -0.35 -16.35
N SER A 351 5.74 0.41 -15.73
CA SER A 351 5.77 1.88 -15.77
C SER A 351 6.78 2.44 -14.76
N LEU A 352 6.91 1.77 -13.62
CA LEU A 352 7.63 2.30 -12.46
C LEU A 352 8.16 1.19 -11.54
N VAL A 353 9.35 1.40 -10.99
CA VAL A 353 9.91 0.65 -9.87
C VAL A 353 10.21 1.62 -8.74
N LEU A 354 9.61 1.39 -7.57
CA LEU A 354 9.80 2.20 -6.36
C LEU A 354 10.65 1.43 -5.35
N MET A 355 11.67 2.10 -4.83
CA MET A 355 12.71 1.53 -3.97
C MET A 355 13.10 2.46 -2.82
N GLY A 356 13.80 1.91 -1.83
CA GLY A 356 14.35 2.59 -0.66
C GLY A 356 15.79 2.18 -0.38
N HIS A 357 16.10 1.90 0.89
CA HIS A 357 17.33 1.25 1.39
C HIS A 357 18.61 2.10 1.36
N TRP A 358 18.90 2.80 0.26
CA TRP A 358 20.16 3.57 0.15
C TRP A 358 20.12 4.92 0.87
N HIS A 359 18.94 5.37 1.31
CA HIS A 359 18.74 6.69 1.94
C HIS A 359 19.31 7.83 1.09
N VAL A 360 19.10 7.75 -0.22
CA VAL A 360 19.51 8.78 -1.17
C VAL A 360 18.42 8.96 -2.21
N ASP A 361 18.27 10.20 -2.65
CA ASP A 361 17.48 10.52 -3.83
C ASP A 361 18.21 10.07 -5.11
N ASN A 362 17.75 8.98 -5.73
CA ASN A 362 18.33 8.48 -6.97
C ASN A 362 17.28 8.04 -7.98
N ILE A 363 17.42 8.53 -9.21
CA ILE A 363 16.49 8.27 -10.32
C ILE A 363 17.26 7.69 -11.50
N THR A 364 16.93 6.46 -11.87
CA THR A 364 17.48 5.78 -13.05
C THR A 364 16.37 5.60 -14.08
N ARG A 365 16.67 5.84 -15.36
CA ARG A 365 15.68 5.86 -16.44
C ARG A 365 16.09 4.93 -17.59
N PRO A 366 15.12 4.47 -18.41
CA PRO A 366 15.42 3.84 -19.69
C PRO A 366 16.31 4.72 -20.58
N PRO A 367 17.23 4.13 -21.39
CA PRO A 367 17.47 2.69 -21.54
C PRO A 367 18.47 2.09 -20.53
N LYS A 368 18.94 2.86 -19.52
CA LYS A 368 19.91 2.33 -18.52
C LYS A 368 19.32 1.22 -17.66
N VAL A 369 18.00 1.25 -17.49
CA VAL A 369 17.17 0.27 -16.79
C VAL A 369 15.89 0.04 -17.60
N PRO A 370 15.24 -1.13 -17.48
CA PRO A 370 14.02 -1.44 -18.24
C PRO A 370 12.83 -0.50 -18.04
N ALA A 371 12.67 0.03 -16.82
CA ALA A 371 11.56 0.87 -16.41
C ALA A 371 12.08 2.08 -15.62
N LEU A 372 11.25 3.11 -15.43
CA LEU A 372 11.61 4.22 -14.54
C LEU A 372 11.81 3.68 -13.12
N SER A 373 13.00 3.85 -12.57
CA SER A 373 13.39 3.30 -11.27
C SER A 373 13.76 4.44 -10.32
N ILE A 374 13.04 4.56 -9.22
CA ILE A 374 13.20 5.66 -8.25
C ILE A 374 13.51 5.09 -6.87
N VAL A 375 14.64 5.53 -6.32
CA VAL A 375 14.95 5.48 -4.89
C VAL A 375 14.62 6.86 -4.33
N SER A 376 13.69 6.94 -3.39
CA SER A 376 13.42 8.20 -2.68
C SER A 376 14.32 8.32 -1.47
N ASP A 377 14.64 9.56 -1.10
CA ASP A 377 15.39 9.84 0.11
C ASP A 377 14.61 9.41 1.37
N ALA A 378 15.32 9.12 2.46
CA ALA A 378 14.77 8.45 3.61
C ALA A 378 13.81 9.33 4.41
N GLY A 379 12.77 8.72 4.96
CA GLY A 379 11.78 9.36 5.83
C GLY A 379 12.22 9.46 7.30
N GLN A 380 13.51 9.35 7.58
CA GLN A 380 14.08 9.33 8.93
C GLN A 380 14.99 10.53 9.23
N TYR A 381 15.71 10.45 10.34
CA TYR A 381 16.82 11.32 10.71
C TYR A 381 18.12 10.50 10.71
N ASP A 382 18.98 10.71 9.72
CA ASP A 382 20.32 10.12 9.70
C ASP A 382 21.39 11.08 10.22
N ASP A 383 21.40 12.32 9.73
CA ASP A 383 22.42 13.33 10.02
C ASP A 383 21.84 14.66 10.48
N VAL A 384 22.71 15.55 10.97
CA VAL A 384 22.33 16.92 11.30
C VAL A 384 21.82 17.61 10.03
N ASN A 385 20.55 18.05 10.06
CA ASN A 385 19.77 18.63 8.95
C ASN A 385 19.02 17.63 8.05
N ASP A 386 18.93 16.35 8.43
CA ASP A 386 17.89 15.48 7.89
C ASP A 386 16.56 15.73 8.61
N TYR A 387 15.48 15.82 7.84
CA TYR A 387 14.15 16.12 8.33
C TYR A 387 13.12 15.09 7.90
N GLY A 388 13.53 13.98 7.27
CA GLY A 388 12.62 13.01 6.70
C GLY A 388 12.01 13.52 5.39
N HIS A 389 12.15 12.70 4.36
CA HIS A 389 11.75 12.99 2.99
C HIS A 389 10.49 12.23 2.57
N TYR A 390 9.87 12.73 1.51
CA TYR A 390 8.76 12.10 0.81
C TYR A 390 8.75 12.59 -0.63
N ARG A 391 8.11 11.84 -1.53
CA ARG A 391 8.02 12.22 -2.96
C ARG A 391 6.59 12.23 -3.47
N PRO A 392 6.03 13.43 -3.73
CA PRO A 392 4.78 13.54 -4.46
C PRO A 392 4.96 13.08 -5.91
N MET A 393 4.02 12.28 -6.40
CA MET A 393 3.97 11.75 -7.75
C MET A 393 2.55 11.80 -8.31
N THR A 394 2.43 11.79 -9.64
CA THR A 394 1.19 11.49 -10.35
C THR A 394 1.46 10.35 -11.33
N ILE A 395 0.74 9.25 -11.17
CA ILE A 395 0.81 8.07 -12.05
C ILE A 395 -0.45 8.10 -12.91
N TRP A 396 -0.29 8.26 -14.22
CA TRP A 396 -1.39 8.31 -15.17
C TRP A 396 -1.75 6.93 -15.67
N GLU A 397 -3.02 6.72 -16.05
CA GLU A 397 -3.51 5.44 -16.56
C GLU A 397 -2.84 4.96 -17.87
N ASP A 398 -2.14 5.84 -18.58
CA ASP A 398 -1.34 5.53 -19.77
C ASP A 398 0.11 5.10 -19.45
N GLY A 399 0.45 5.00 -18.16
CA GLY A 399 1.78 4.63 -17.67
C GLY A 399 2.75 5.80 -17.51
N ARG A 400 2.36 7.04 -17.85
CA ARG A 400 3.19 8.22 -17.59
C ARG A 400 3.30 8.48 -16.09
N VAL A 401 4.50 8.86 -15.64
CA VAL A 401 4.76 9.22 -14.23
C VAL A 401 5.35 10.63 -14.19
N GLU A 402 4.70 11.52 -13.44
CA GLU A 402 5.21 12.85 -13.10
C GLU A 402 5.56 12.88 -11.61
N PHE A 403 6.65 13.55 -11.23
CA PHE A 403 7.09 13.58 -9.84
C PHE A 403 7.92 14.82 -9.52
N VAL A 404 8.02 15.11 -8.23
CA VAL A 404 8.89 16.18 -7.70
C VAL A 404 10.32 15.67 -7.57
N ASP A 405 11.28 16.45 -8.04
CA ASP A 405 12.71 16.13 -8.07
C ASP A 405 13.54 17.41 -7.79
N PRO A 406 14.34 17.46 -6.71
CA PRO A 406 14.58 16.39 -5.72
C PRO A 406 13.37 16.13 -4.80
N SER A 407 13.36 15.01 -4.06
CA SER A 407 12.31 14.73 -3.08
C SER A 407 12.28 15.79 -1.97
N PRO A 408 11.11 16.44 -1.72
CA PRO A 408 10.97 17.38 -0.62
C PRO A 408 11.16 16.71 0.74
N SER A 409 11.33 17.54 1.78
CA SER A 409 11.45 17.08 3.16
C SER A 409 10.51 17.82 4.09
N LEU A 410 10.36 17.33 5.31
CA LEU A 410 9.60 18.06 6.34
C LEU A 410 10.28 19.36 6.78
N ALA A 411 11.46 19.72 6.24
CA ALA A 411 12.02 21.06 6.39
C ALA A 411 11.29 22.10 5.53
N THR A 412 10.78 21.68 4.36
CA THR A 412 10.15 22.57 3.38
C THR A 412 8.65 22.67 3.61
N LEU A 413 7.98 21.55 3.86
CA LEU A 413 6.56 21.54 4.20
C LEU A 413 6.30 20.54 5.33
N SER A 414 5.72 21.03 6.42
CA SER A 414 5.56 20.24 7.62
C SER A 414 4.28 20.62 8.37
N VAL A 415 3.62 19.61 8.92
CA VAL A 415 2.47 19.77 9.80
C VAL A 415 2.77 19.06 11.12
N GLU A 416 2.64 19.77 12.22
CA GLU A 416 2.85 19.23 13.57
C GLU A 416 1.63 19.51 14.44
N TYR A 417 1.01 18.44 14.95
CA TYR A 417 -0.04 18.53 15.95
C TYR A 417 0.60 18.57 17.34
N LEU A 418 0.36 19.63 18.11
CA LEU A 418 0.98 19.83 19.42
C LEU A 418 0.29 19.05 20.56
N GLN A 419 -0.87 18.46 20.26
CA GLN A 419 -1.63 17.61 21.17
C GLN A 419 -2.27 16.44 20.42
N ARG A 420 -2.76 15.48 21.20
CA ARG A 420 -3.58 14.39 20.65
C ARG A 420 -4.83 14.96 19.98
N TYR A 421 -5.17 14.44 18.81
CA TYR A 421 -6.36 14.79 18.02
C TYR A 421 -7.21 13.55 17.74
N ASP A 422 -7.18 12.60 18.67
CA ASP A 422 -7.82 11.27 18.60
C ASP A 422 -9.16 11.23 19.37
N GLY A 423 -9.78 12.38 19.60
CA GLY A 423 -10.99 12.52 20.40
C GLY A 423 -10.76 12.67 21.90
N SER A 424 -9.52 12.52 22.40
CA SER A 424 -9.23 12.71 23.82
C SER A 424 -9.08 14.19 24.24
N ALA A 425 -8.74 15.08 23.29
CA ALA A 425 -8.54 16.50 23.56
C ALA A 425 -9.77 17.34 23.19
N LYS A 426 -10.01 18.44 23.91
CA LYS A 426 -11.11 19.40 23.65
C LYS A 426 -10.76 20.44 22.59
N GLY A 427 -9.52 20.51 22.15
CA GLY A 427 -9.04 21.48 21.17
C GLY A 427 -7.76 21.01 20.51
N VAL A 428 -7.44 21.59 19.35
CA VAL A 428 -6.25 21.26 18.56
C VAL A 428 -5.43 22.52 18.29
N SER A 429 -4.11 22.39 18.36
CA SER A 429 -3.12 23.40 18.02
C SER A 429 -2.18 22.73 17.03
N ILE A 430 -2.01 23.39 15.89
CA ILE A 430 -1.27 22.83 14.75
C ILE A 430 -0.25 23.87 14.30
N ILE A 431 1.00 23.46 14.18
CA ILE A 431 2.04 24.25 13.52
C ILE A 431 2.12 23.79 12.07
N VAL A 432 1.93 24.73 11.15
CA VAL A 432 2.13 24.49 9.72
C VAL A 432 3.31 25.35 9.27
N SER A 433 4.31 24.71 8.67
CA SER A 433 5.45 25.38 8.06
C SER A 433 5.42 25.10 6.57
N ASN A 434 5.36 26.16 5.76
CA ASN A 434 5.58 26.10 4.31
C ASN A 434 6.73 27.07 3.96
N LYS A 435 7.85 26.52 3.49
CA LYS A 435 9.02 27.25 3.01
C LYS A 435 9.24 27.06 1.50
N MET A 436 8.23 26.55 0.81
CA MET A 436 8.25 26.41 -0.64
C MET A 436 7.93 27.75 -1.30
N ASP A 437 8.34 27.93 -2.55
CA ASP A 437 8.06 29.15 -3.33
C ASP A 437 6.61 29.20 -3.85
N SER A 438 5.78 28.22 -3.49
CA SER A 438 4.42 28.06 -3.97
C SER A 438 3.41 27.98 -2.84
N GLU A 439 2.21 28.48 -3.10
CA GLU A 439 1.06 28.24 -2.24
C GLU A 439 0.64 26.77 -2.27
N ILE A 440 0.15 26.27 -1.13
CA ILE A 440 -0.38 24.92 -1.01
C ILE A 440 -1.62 24.91 -0.14
N SER A 441 -2.63 24.14 -0.55
CA SER A 441 -3.84 23.90 0.23
C SER A 441 -3.70 22.61 1.02
N LEU A 442 -3.92 22.67 2.33
CA LEU A 442 -3.94 21.50 3.21
C LEU A 442 -5.30 21.36 3.87
N VAL A 443 -5.79 20.12 3.99
CA VAL A 443 -6.95 19.78 4.81
C VAL A 443 -6.48 19.07 6.06
N LEU A 444 -6.57 19.73 7.21
CA LEU A 444 -6.01 19.25 8.48
C LEU A 444 -7.10 18.65 9.37
N PRO A 445 -7.29 17.32 9.37
CA PRO A 445 -8.33 16.68 10.15
C PRO A 445 -7.99 16.66 11.64
N ALA A 446 -8.98 16.95 12.49
CA ALA A 446 -8.86 16.79 13.93
C ALA A 446 -10.11 16.11 14.50
N VAL A 447 -9.93 15.08 15.33
CA VAL A 447 -11.00 14.49 16.13
C VAL A 447 -10.91 15.07 17.54
N LEU A 448 -11.94 15.79 17.95
CA LEU A 448 -12.01 16.43 19.26
C LEU A 448 -13.06 15.72 20.12
N SER A 449 -12.87 15.72 21.44
CA SER A 449 -13.94 15.35 22.35
C SER A 449 -15.11 16.32 22.17
N SER A 450 -16.34 15.79 22.19
CA SER A 450 -17.50 16.64 22.34
C SER A 450 -17.44 17.38 23.68
N TYR A 451 -17.91 18.63 23.67
CA TYR A 451 -18.38 19.27 24.89
C TYR A 451 -19.67 18.54 25.29
N SER A 452 -19.66 17.87 26.44
CA SER A 452 -20.88 17.45 27.13
C SER A 452 -21.48 18.63 27.87
#